data_AF-A0A4Z0M764-F1
#
_entry.id   AF-A0A4Z0M764-F1
#
_cell.length_a   1.000
_cell.length_b   1.000
_cell.length_c   1.000
_cell.angle_alpha   90.00
_cell.angle_beta   90.00
_cell.angle_gamma   90.00
#
_symmetry.space_group_name_H-M   'P 1'
#
loop_
_entity.id
_entity.type
_entity.pdbx_description
1 polymer ?
#
loop_
_entity_poly.entity_id
_entity_poly.type
_entity_poly.pdbx_seq_one_letter_code
_entity_poly.pdbx_strand_id
1 'polypeptide(L)' 'MTEDNKSEEPSRSPGPLQVVGSVFAAAFGVQNSKNRERDFKQGRAGVFIAAGIIFTLLFIAAMVTIVQLVLKGAGK' A
#
# COMPACT_ATOMS: atom_id res chain seq x y z
N MET A 1 1.25 23.95 -38.95
CA MET A 1 0.45 22.78 -38.55
C MET A 1 1.43 21.65 -38.40
N THR A 2 1.97 21.47 -37.20
CA THR A 2 2.95 20.43 -36.87
C THR A 2 2.22 19.31 -36.16
N GLU A 3 2.40 18.10 -36.67
CA GLU A 3 1.77 16.87 -36.22
C GLU A 3 2.45 16.38 -34.93
N ASP A 4 1.69 16.24 -33.84
CA ASP A 4 2.14 15.55 -32.63
C ASP A 4 2.08 14.03 -32.87
N ASN A 5 3.16 13.50 -33.43
CA ASN A 5 3.43 12.07 -33.54
C ASN A 5 3.75 11.50 -32.15
N LYS A 6 2.72 11.03 -31.44
CA LYS A 6 2.86 10.28 -30.19
C LYS A 6 3.45 8.91 -30.52
N SER A 7 4.75 8.78 -30.30
CA SER A 7 5.51 7.56 -30.44
C SER A 7 4.95 6.49 -29.49
N GLU A 8 4.31 5.47 -30.04
CA GLU A 8 3.97 4.23 -29.33
C GLU A 8 5.29 3.50 -29.01
N GLU A 9 5.83 3.71 -27.81
CA GLU A 9 6.95 2.93 -27.27
C GLU A 9 6.56 1.45 -27.16
N PRO A 10 7.36 0.49 -27.65
CA PRO A 10 7.04 -0.93 -27.56
C PRO A 10 6.94 -1.34 -26.09
N SER A 11 5.83 -1.96 -25.69
CA SER A 11 5.56 -2.41 -24.32
C SER A 11 6.57 -3.46 -23.87
N ARG A 12 7.72 -3.02 -23.38
CA ARG A 12 8.69 -3.89 -22.71
C ARG A 12 8.07 -4.35 -21.40
N SER A 13 7.97 -5.68 -21.23
CA SER A 13 7.49 -6.29 -19.99
C SER A 13 8.24 -5.68 -18.79
N PRO A 14 7.53 -5.30 -17.71
CA PRO A 14 8.18 -4.72 -16.55
C PRO A 14 9.27 -5.65 -16.07
N GLY A 15 10.48 -5.11 -15.89
CA GLY A 15 11.58 -5.92 -15.36
C GLY A 15 11.20 -6.49 -13.98
N PRO A 16 11.76 -7.64 -13.55
CA PRO A 16 11.48 -8.22 -12.23
C PRO A 16 11.66 -7.22 -11.08
N LEU A 17 12.63 -6.31 -11.20
CA LEU A 17 12.86 -5.23 -10.25
C LEU A 17 11.72 -4.18 -10.23
N GLN A 18 11.08 -3.91 -11.37
CA GLN A 18 9.93 -3.01 -11.48
C GLN A 18 8.65 -3.63 -10.92
N VAL A 19 8.51 -4.94 -11.08
CA VAL A 19 7.45 -5.73 -10.46
C VAL A 19 7.58 -5.71 -8.94
N VAL A 20 8.79 -5.94 -8.41
CA VAL A 20 9.06 -5.83 -6.95
C VAL A 20 8.76 -4.42 -6.44
N GLY A 21 9.23 -3.38 -7.16
CA GLY A 21 8.92 -1.98 -6.82
C GLY A 21 7.41 -1.69 -6.80
N SER A 22 6.65 -2.30 -7.70
CA SER A 22 5.18 -2.18 -7.75
C SER A 22 4.49 -2.89 -6.58
N VAL A 23 5.01 -4.04 -6.16
CA VAL A 23 4.52 -4.80 -5.00
C VAL A 23 4.74 -4.03 -3.70
N PHE A 24 5.88 -3.36 -3.55
CA PHE A 24 6.17 -2.50 -2.40
C PHE A 24 5.32 -1.22 -2.40
N ALA A 25 5.14 -0.56 -3.55
CA ALA A 25 4.25 0.61 -3.66
C ALA A 25 2.80 0.26 -3.31
N ALA A 26 2.34 -0.93 -3.70
CA ALA A 26 1.03 -1.45 -3.34
C ALA A 26 0.90 -1.80 -1.84
N ALA A 27 1.95 -2.35 -1.22
CA ALA A 27 1.95 -2.69 0.21
C ALA A 27 1.89 -1.44 1.13
N PHE A 28 2.47 -0.33 0.68
CA PHE A 28 2.47 0.95 1.42
C PHE A 28 1.28 1.86 1.10
N GLY A 29 0.31 1.39 0.32
CA GLY A 29 -0.91 2.14 0.07
C GLY A 29 -0.70 3.32 -0.87
N VAL A 30 -0.04 3.10 -2.03
CA VAL A 30 -0.10 4.02 -3.18
C VAL A 30 -1.56 4.21 -3.57
N GLN A 31 -2.20 5.17 -2.91
CA GLN A 31 -3.55 5.59 -3.20
C GLN A 31 -3.46 6.48 -4.43
N ASN A 32 -4.04 5.97 -5.51
CA ASN A 32 -4.34 6.72 -6.71
C ASN A 32 -4.91 8.10 -6.32
N SER A 33 -4.45 9.17 -6.98
CA SER A 33 -4.81 10.56 -6.68
C SER A 33 -6.33 10.78 -6.62
N LYS A 34 -7.10 10.00 -7.39
CA LYS A 34 -8.56 9.95 -7.38
C LYS A 34 -9.17 9.50 -6.04
N ASN A 35 -8.54 8.53 -5.37
CA ASN A 35 -9.01 8.03 -4.07
C ASN A 35 -8.76 9.09 -2.99
N ARG A 36 -7.57 9.70 -3.03
CA ARG A 36 -7.24 10.86 -2.19
C ARG A 36 -8.22 12.01 -2.44
N GLU A 37 -8.48 12.37 -3.69
CA GLU A 37 -9.36 13.51 -3.99
C GLU A 37 -10.81 13.28 -3.52
N ARG A 38 -11.35 12.07 -3.64
CA ARG A 38 -12.67 11.70 -3.09
C ARG A 38 -12.67 11.73 -1.56
N ASP A 39 -11.66 11.14 -0.94
CA ASP A 39 -11.57 11.03 0.51
C ASP A 39 -11.38 12.42 1.16
N PHE A 40 -10.74 13.36 0.45
CA PHE A 40 -10.54 14.75 0.87
C PHE A 40 -11.70 15.70 0.49
N LYS A 41 -12.46 15.44 -0.59
CA LYS A 41 -13.63 16.24 -0.96
C LYS A 41 -14.92 15.83 -0.24
N GLN A 42 -15.06 14.55 0.13
CA GLN A 42 -16.30 13.98 0.65
C GLN A 42 -16.16 13.37 2.06
N GLY A 43 -14.93 13.16 2.56
CA GLY A 43 -14.66 12.45 3.80
C GLY A 43 -14.30 13.36 4.98
N ARG A 44 -14.72 12.95 6.20
CA ARG A 44 -14.26 13.54 7.46
C ARG A 44 -12.92 12.91 7.82
N ALA A 45 -11.83 13.68 7.80
CA ALA A 45 -10.47 13.23 8.13
C ALA A 45 -10.36 12.40 9.43
N GLY A 46 -11.20 12.69 10.43
CA GLY A 46 -11.27 11.94 11.68
C GLY A 46 -11.60 10.45 11.52
N VAL A 47 -12.37 10.06 10.50
CA VAL A 47 -12.70 8.65 10.26
C VAL A 47 -11.48 7.86 9.79
N PHE A 48 -10.64 8.47 8.94
CA PHE A 48 -9.39 7.86 8.47
C PHE A 48 -8.36 7.74 9.60
N ILE A 49 -8.29 8.73 10.48
CA ILE A 49 -7.40 8.70 11.65
C ILE A 49 -7.83 7.59 12.62
N ALA A 50 -9.13 7.49 12.92
CA ALA A 50 -9.66 6.43 13.78
C ALA A 50 -9.42 5.04 13.17
N ALA A 51 -9.68 4.88 11.88
CA ALA A 51 -9.42 3.63 11.15
C ALA A 51 -7.94 3.24 11.19
N GLY A 52 -7.04 4.22 10.99
CA GLY A 52 -5.59 4.03 11.10
C GLY A 52 -5.16 3.56 12.48
N ILE A 53 -5.65 4.20 13.55
CA ILE A 53 -5.34 3.81 14.93
C ILE A 53 -5.81 2.38 15.22
N ILE A 54 -7.05 2.05 14.86
CA ILE A 54 -7.60 0.70 15.06
C ILE A 54 -6.75 -0.34 14.32
N PHE A 55 -6.43 -0.08 13.06
CA PHE A 55 -5.58 -0.95 12.26
C PHE A 55 -4.21 -1.16 12.90
N THR A 56 -3.55 -0.10 13.36
CA THR A 56 -2.23 -0.19 14.01
C THR A 56 -2.29 -1.00 15.31
N LEU A 57 -3.31 -0.81 16.14
CA LEU A 57 -3.47 -1.59 17.38
C LEU A 57 -3.66 -3.08 17.10
N LEU A 58 -4.48 -3.42 16.10
CA LEU A 58 -4.68 -4.81 15.67
C LEU A 58 -3.39 -5.43 15.12
N PHE A 59 -2.62 -4.67 14.32
CA PHE A 59 -1.34 -5.12 13.80
C PHE A 59 -0.33 -5.44 14.92
N ILE A 60 -0.26 -4.57 15.94
CA ILE A 60 0.61 -4.79 17.10
C ILE A 60 0.17 -6.04 17.88
N ALA A 61 -1.13 -6.20 18.13
CA ALA A 61 -1.65 -7.38 18.83
C ALA A 61 -1.33 -8.68 18.08
N ALA A 62 -1.48 -8.67 16.75
CA ALA A 62 -1.11 -9.80 15.90
C ALA A 62 0.39 -10.13 16.01
N MET A 63 1.25 -9.11 15.94
CA MET A 63 2.70 -9.29 16.06
C MET A 63 3.10 -9.86 17.42
N VAL A 64 2.52 -9.34 18.51
CA VAL A 64 2.74 -9.86 19.87
C VAL A 64 2.31 -11.32 19.97
N THR A 65 1.14 -11.66 19.43
CA THR A 65 0.62 -13.03 19.44
C THR A 65 1.59 -13.97 18.70
N ILE A 66 2.06 -13.57 17.52
CA ILE A 66 3.04 -14.36 16.74
C ILE A 66 4.32 -14.56 17.56
N VAL A 67 4.87 -13.51 18.16
CA VAL A 67 6.08 -13.60 18.98
C VAL A 67 5.89 -14.55 20.15
N GLN A 68 4.75 -14.45 20.84
CA GLN A 68 4.44 -15.35 21.95
C GLN A 68 4.31 -16.81 21.51
N LEU A 69 3.70 -17.07 20.35
CA LEU A 69 3.63 -18.42 19.78
C LEU A 69 5.02 -18.96 19.44
N VAL A 70 5.88 -18.14 18.85
CA VAL A 70 7.27 -18.50 18.53
C VAL A 70 8.06 -18.80 19.81
N LEU A 71 7.97 -17.95 20.82
CA LEU A 71 8.67 -18.16 22.10
C LEU A 71 8.18 -19.39 22.85
N LYS A 72 6.88 -19.69 22.82
CA LYS A 72 6.34 -20.93 23.40
C LYS A 72 6.77 -22.17 22.61
N GLY A 73 6.93 -22.06 21.30
CA GLY A 73 7.40 -23.14 20.44
C GLY A 73 8.90 -23.38 20.51
N ALA A 74 9.69 -22.33 20.73
CA ALA A 74 11.16 -22.37 20.81
C ALA A 74 11.70 -22.53 22.24
N GLY A 75 10.86 -22.32 23.26
CA GLY A 75 11.17 -22.56 24.67
C GLY A 75 10.87 -23.99 25.15
N LYS A 76 10.70 -24.93 24.21
CA LYS A 76 10.70 -26.37 24.43
C LYS A 76 11.97 -26.97 23.86
#